data_AF-A0A4D6X3H8-F1
#
_entry.id   AF-A0A4D6X3H8-F1
#
_cell.length_a   1.000
_cell.length_b   1.000
_cell.length_c   1.000
_cell.angle_alpha   90.00
_cell.angle_beta   90.00
_cell.angle_gamma   90.00
#
_symmetry.space_group_name_H-M   'P 1'
#
loop_
_entity.id
_entity.type
_entity.pdbx_description
1 polymer ?
#
loop_
_entity_poly.entity_id
_entity_poly.type
_entity_poly.pdbx_seq_one_letter_code
_entity_poly.pdbx_strand_id
1 'polypeptide(L)'
;MYHPEVAHLDFSHEQSQAIALASQAIADSGGPEAKGSAFQAFASAEHVLKTLTNNQCAMLQRFSEGGLSALMCRHMIHANDPIPLQLPDIDTLANSAHCQYLASRNQLLLAMARHRGFAFDIDNEGKQIRLVGNFKGGGWVPHFDEPPSTEVEVSSHAGLRLGPHTEAPYNCSTVAHDGHSPAPSALILTARWNPADEPTYVFPLRDIIERLGSLDALALTSASFNFTRSDCFSDGQGEAGKCVSMLQFEANGGFSLRYNSYRFSLDEQAPSTVARAFAAFEKMLDSAEPQKFVLQPDNALLINNCRGLHGRDRVQDNRRLLVRQFGYAPCAVPIVLSNDPLLVQA
;
A
#
# COMPACT_ATOMS: atom_id res chain seq x y z
N MET A 1 -3.43 22.48 -8.13
CA MET A 1 -4.88 22.19 -8.18
C MET A 1 -5.09 20.89 -7.41
N TYR A 2 -6.06 20.81 -6.49
CA TYR A 2 -6.28 19.57 -5.73
C TYR A 2 -6.93 18.50 -6.63
N HIS A 3 -6.35 17.30 -6.68
CA HIS A 3 -6.92 16.18 -7.43
C HIS A 3 -8.18 15.66 -6.71
N PRO A 4 -9.32 15.45 -7.38
CA PRO A 4 -10.59 15.10 -6.73
C PRO A 4 -10.56 13.76 -5.96
N GLU A 5 -9.68 12.85 -6.38
CA GLU A 5 -9.45 11.53 -5.75
C GLU A 5 -8.35 11.52 -4.68
N VAL A 6 -7.83 12.69 -4.30
CA VAL A 6 -6.84 12.84 -3.23
C VAL A 6 -7.40 13.78 -2.16
N ALA A 7 -7.22 13.42 -0.90
CA ALA A 7 -7.56 14.28 0.23
C ALA A 7 -6.44 14.33 1.28
N HIS A 8 -6.45 15.40 2.07
CA HIS A 8 -5.58 15.60 3.22
C HIS A 8 -6.43 15.76 4.47
N LEU A 9 -6.22 14.88 5.44
CA LEU A 9 -6.88 14.91 6.74
C LEU A 9 -5.89 15.48 7.76
N ASP A 10 -6.17 16.70 8.20
CA ASP A 10 -5.37 17.38 9.21
C ASP A 10 -5.97 17.15 10.58
N PHE A 11 -5.21 16.56 11.50
CA PHE A 11 -5.64 16.40 12.88
C PHE A 11 -5.42 17.69 13.67
N SER A 12 -6.34 17.99 14.59
CA SER A 12 -6.10 19.00 15.63
C SER A 12 -5.04 18.50 16.62
N HIS A 13 -4.51 19.40 17.44
CA HIS A 13 -3.55 19.01 18.47
C HIS A 13 -4.12 17.95 19.44
N GLU A 14 -5.36 18.12 19.88
CA GLU A 14 -6.06 17.18 20.77
C GLU A 14 -6.27 15.81 20.11
N GLN A 15 -6.71 15.79 18.85
CA GLN A 15 -6.86 14.56 18.06
C GLN A 15 -5.51 13.85 17.91
N SER A 16 -4.46 14.60 17.60
CA SER A 16 -3.11 14.06 17.48
C SER A 16 -2.59 13.50 18.82
N GLN A 17 -2.88 14.13 19.96
CA GLN A 17 -2.51 13.60 21.28
C GLN A 17 -3.23 12.27 21.55
N ALA A 18 -4.53 12.21 21.25
CA ALA A 18 -5.31 10.97 21.41
C ALA A 18 -4.75 9.84 20.52
N ILE A 19 -4.41 10.14 19.26
CA ILE A 19 -3.76 9.20 18.34
C ILE A 19 -2.42 8.73 18.89
N ALA A 20 -1.59 9.64 19.40
CA ALA A 20 -0.27 9.30 19.93
C ALA A 20 -0.36 8.39 21.16
N LEU A 21 -1.25 8.69 22.11
CA LEU A 21 -1.48 7.88 23.30
C LEU A 21 -2.00 6.48 22.94
N ALA A 22 -2.97 6.39 22.03
CA ALA A 22 -3.50 5.11 21.56
C ALA A 22 -2.43 4.29 20.83
N SER A 23 -1.64 4.92 19.96
CA SER A 23 -0.56 4.25 19.22
C SER A 23 0.52 3.72 20.17
N GLN A 24 0.88 4.49 21.20
CA GLN A 24 1.83 4.04 22.21
C GLN A 24 1.27 2.86 23.01
N ALA A 25 0.01 2.92 23.45
CA ALA A 25 -0.60 1.83 24.21
C ALA A 25 -0.69 0.52 23.41
N ILE A 26 -0.91 0.59 22.09
CA ILE A 26 -0.88 -0.58 21.21
C ILE A 26 0.57 -1.10 21.06
N ALA A 27 1.55 -0.20 20.88
CA ALA A 27 2.96 -0.56 20.79
C ALA A 27 3.48 -1.23 22.08
N ASP A 28 3.12 -0.69 23.26
CA ASP A 28 3.47 -1.23 24.57
C ASP A 28 2.86 -2.62 24.81
N SER A 29 1.75 -2.93 24.14
CA SER A 29 1.10 -4.25 24.18
C SER A 29 1.76 -5.29 23.25
N GLY A 30 2.83 -4.90 22.54
CA GLY A 30 3.54 -5.74 21.58
C GLY A 30 3.26 -5.40 20.11
N GLY A 31 2.57 -4.29 19.83
CA GLY A 31 2.35 -3.77 18.48
C GLY A 31 1.40 -4.61 17.64
N PRO A 32 1.34 -4.36 16.31
CA PRO A 32 0.38 -5.02 15.42
C PRO A 32 0.44 -6.55 15.36
N GLU A 33 1.56 -7.16 15.76
CA GLU A 33 1.73 -8.61 15.81
C GLU A 33 1.13 -9.24 17.08
N ALA A 34 0.89 -8.45 18.13
CA ALA A 34 0.39 -8.96 19.39
C ALA A 34 -1.11 -9.24 19.34
N LYS A 35 -1.50 -10.36 19.95
CA LYS A 35 -2.90 -10.75 20.10
C LYS A 35 -3.66 -9.67 20.88
N GLY A 36 -4.79 -9.22 20.34
CA GLY A 36 -5.65 -8.20 20.92
C GLY A 36 -5.34 -6.78 20.43
N SER A 37 -4.20 -6.55 19.77
CA SER A 37 -3.82 -5.22 19.28
C SER A 37 -4.80 -4.69 18.24
N ALA A 38 -5.31 -5.55 17.35
CA ALA A 38 -6.32 -5.14 16.37
C ALA A 38 -7.63 -4.67 17.03
N PHE A 39 -8.07 -5.35 18.10
CA PHE A 39 -9.23 -4.95 18.88
C PHE A 39 -8.98 -3.62 19.60
N GLN A 40 -7.81 -3.46 20.22
CA GLN A 40 -7.42 -2.22 20.88
C GLN A 40 -7.34 -1.04 19.90
N ALA A 41 -6.80 -1.26 18.70
CA ALA A 41 -6.77 -0.27 17.63
C ALA A 41 -8.19 0.14 17.20
N PHE A 42 -9.10 -0.83 17.03
CA PHE A 42 -10.50 -0.56 16.70
C PHE A 42 -11.22 0.24 17.80
N ALA A 43 -11.10 -0.18 19.06
CA ALA A 43 -11.71 0.52 20.20
C ALA A 43 -11.18 1.95 20.32
N SER A 44 -9.87 2.13 20.14
CA SER A 44 -9.23 3.45 20.17
C SER A 44 -9.66 4.33 18.99
N ALA A 45 -9.79 3.76 17.79
CA ALA A 45 -10.29 4.45 16.61
C ALA A 45 -11.69 5.02 16.86
N GLU A 46 -12.61 4.23 17.44
CA GLU A 46 -13.96 4.69 17.79
C GLU A 46 -13.97 5.87 18.77
N HIS A 47 -12.98 5.96 19.67
CA HIS A 47 -12.82 7.12 20.53
C HIS A 47 -12.33 8.36 19.77
N VAL A 48 -11.32 8.21 18.91
CA VAL A 48 -10.79 9.32 18.10
C VAL A 48 -11.85 9.83 17.12
N LEU A 49 -12.59 8.92 16.46
CA LEU A 49 -13.65 9.25 15.49
C LEU A 49 -14.71 10.19 16.08
N LYS A 50 -15.04 10.07 17.37
CA LYS A 50 -16.01 10.94 18.07
C LYS A 50 -15.55 12.39 18.22
N THR A 51 -14.26 12.64 18.07
CA THR A 51 -13.66 13.98 18.16
C THR A 51 -13.45 14.63 16.79
N LEU A 52 -13.71 13.89 15.69
CA LEU A 52 -13.54 14.39 14.34
C LEU A 52 -14.66 15.34 13.94
N THR A 53 -14.30 16.33 13.13
CA THR A 53 -15.28 17.19 12.45
C THR A 53 -16.02 16.42 11.35
N ASN A 54 -17.19 16.92 10.95
CA ASN A 54 -17.96 16.34 9.85
C ASN A 54 -17.14 16.20 8.55
N ASN A 55 -16.26 17.16 8.26
CA ASN A 55 -15.41 17.11 7.08
C ASN A 55 -14.35 16.00 7.17
N GLN A 56 -13.70 15.83 8.32
CA GLN A 56 -12.74 14.73 8.54
C GLN A 56 -13.43 13.36 8.44
N CYS A 57 -14.63 13.21 9.02
CA CYS A 57 -15.45 12.00 8.89
C CYS A 57 -15.79 11.72 7.42
N ALA A 58 -16.21 12.74 6.66
CA ALA A 58 -16.51 12.60 5.25
C ALA A 58 -15.30 12.16 4.41
N MET A 59 -14.09 12.64 4.73
CA MET A 59 -12.86 12.19 4.06
C MET A 59 -12.56 10.72 4.31
N LEU A 60 -12.66 10.26 5.57
CA LEU A 60 -12.47 8.84 5.92
C LEU A 60 -13.52 7.95 5.26
N GLN A 61 -14.78 8.39 5.25
CA GLN A 61 -15.86 7.68 4.58
C GLN A 61 -15.61 7.56 3.08
N ARG A 62 -15.25 8.67 2.41
CA ARG A 62 -14.91 8.66 0.97
C ARG A 62 -13.75 7.72 0.67
N PHE A 63 -12.72 7.64 1.52
CA PHE A 63 -11.65 6.67 1.34
C PHE A 63 -12.17 5.24 1.49
N SER A 64 -12.93 4.97 2.57
CA SER A 64 -13.48 3.64 2.87
C SER A 64 -14.42 3.11 1.79
N GLU A 65 -15.16 3.98 1.12
CA GLU A 65 -16.12 3.64 0.05
C GLU A 65 -15.45 3.60 -1.34
N GLY A 66 -14.14 3.86 -1.42
CA GLY A 66 -13.39 3.85 -2.69
C GLY A 66 -13.62 5.11 -3.55
N GLY A 67 -14.08 6.20 -2.95
CA GLY A 67 -14.19 7.53 -3.57
C GLY A 67 -12.89 8.34 -3.57
N LEU A 68 -11.82 7.83 -2.95
CA LEU A 68 -10.46 8.39 -2.98
C LEU A 68 -9.45 7.30 -3.36
N SER A 69 -8.46 7.66 -4.19
CA SER A 69 -7.28 6.85 -4.47
C SER A 69 -6.23 7.01 -3.38
N ALA A 70 -6.16 8.18 -2.73
CA ALA A 70 -5.24 8.43 -1.63
C ALA A 70 -5.82 9.38 -0.56
N LEU A 71 -5.43 9.13 0.69
CA LEU A 71 -5.72 9.98 1.84
C LEU A 71 -4.44 10.17 2.67
N MET A 72 -3.98 11.42 2.76
CA MET A 72 -2.82 11.78 3.58
C MET A 72 -3.29 12.31 4.95
N CYS A 73 -2.98 11.58 6.02
CA CYS A 73 -3.21 11.98 7.40
C CYS A 73 -2.00 12.80 7.90
N ARG A 74 -2.21 14.01 8.43
CA ARG A 74 -1.14 14.96 8.78
C ARG A 74 -1.27 15.53 10.19
N HIS A 75 -0.20 16.21 10.62
CA HIS A 75 -0.06 16.91 11.89
C HIS A 75 -0.14 15.96 13.09
N MET A 76 0.40 14.75 12.94
CA MET A 76 0.53 13.81 14.04
C MET A 76 1.80 14.07 14.84
N ILE A 77 1.71 13.90 16.16
CA ILE A 77 2.86 13.93 17.05
C ILE A 77 3.82 12.80 16.66
N HIS A 78 5.10 13.12 16.64
CA HIS A 78 6.18 12.18 16.42
C HIS A 78 7.27 12.43 17.47
N ALA A 79 7.99 11.37 17.82
CA ALA A 79 9.16 11.48 18.66
C ALA A 79 10.32 12.11 17.89
N ASN A 80 11.22 12.79 18.60
CA ASN A 80 12.50 13.18 18.04
C ASN A 80 13.35 11.91 17.84
N ASP A 81 13.46 11.46 16.59
CA ASP A 81 14.14 10.22 16.21
C ASP A 81 15.32 10.57 15.29
N PRO A 82 16.57 10.58 15.80
CA PRO A 82 17.72 11.02 15.02
C PRO A 82 17.94 10.08 13.84
N ILE A 83 18.18 10.67 12.66
CA ILE A 83 18.50 9.92 11.45
C ILE A 83 19.88 9.26 11.65
N PRO A 84 19.99 7.94 11.48
CA PRO A 84 21.26 7.24 11.67
C PRO A 84 22.23 7.57 10.54
N LEU A 85 23.52 7.28 10.72
CA LEU A 85 24.51 7.42 9.64
C LEU A 85 24.24 6.44 8.48
N GLN A 86 23.76 5.24 8.81
CA GLN A 86 23.36 4.18 7.88
C GLN A 86 22.14 3.46 8.46
N LEU A 87 21.30 2.85 7.62
CA LEU A 87 20.20 2.04 8.13
C LEU A 87 20.75 0.84 8.91
N PRO A 88 20.25 0.58 10.13
CA PRO A 88 20.45 -0.71 10.79
C PRO A 88 19.83 -1.85 9.96
N ASP A 89 20.19 -3.08 10.29
CA ASP A 89 19.60 -4.26 9.66
C ASP A 89 18.09 -4.34 9.91
N ILE A 90 17.41 -5.09 9.03
CA ILE A 90 15.95 -5.17 9.00
C ILE A 90 15.38 -5.75 10.30
N ASP A 91 16.06 -6.70 10.95
CA ASP A 91 15.59 -7.36 12.17
C ASP A 91 15.69 -6.40 13.36
N THR A 92 16.80 -5.67 13.48
CA THR A 92 16.97 -4.61 14.48
C THR A 92 15.89 -3.54 14.31
N LEU A 93 15.61 -3.12 13.08
CA LEU A 93 14.59 -2.12 12.80
C LEU A 93 13.18 -2.62 13.11
N ALA A 94 12.85 -3.85 12.73
CA ALA A 94 11.52 -4.43 12.92
C ALA A 94 11.15 -4.56 14.41
N ASN A 95 12.14 -4.80 15.27
CA ASN A 95 11.97 -4.89 16.71
C ASN A 95 12.14 -3.55 17.45
N SER A 96 12.46 -2.46 16.74
CA SER A 96 12.67 -1.17 17.40
C SER A 96 11.37 -0.52 17.86
N ALA A 97 11.39 0.09 19.05
CA ALA A 97 10.21 0.75 19.64
C ALA A 97 9.58 1.81 18.71
N HIS A 98 10.41 2.53 17.94
CA HIS A 98 9.93 3.53 16.98
C HIS A 98 9.17 2.90 15.81
N CYS A 99 9.69 1.81 15.22
CA CYS A 99 8.96 1.11 14.17
C CYS A 99 7.66 0.49 14.68
N GLN A 100 7.68 -0.09 15.89
CA GLN A 100 6.49 -0.62 16.56
C GLN A 100 5.44 0.48 16.79
N TYR A 101 5.85 1.66 17.27
CA TYR A 101 4.97 2.82 17.44
C TYR A 101 4.33 3.27 16.11
N LEU A 102 5.14 3.43 15.06
CA LEU A 102 4.62 3.87 13.75
C LEU A 102 3.70 2.81 13.12
N ALA A 103 4.00 1.52 13.30
CA ALA A 103 3.14 0.44 12.85
C ALA A 103 1.81 0.40 13.64
N SER A 104 1.85 0.58 14.96
CA SER A 104 0.65 0.71 15.79
C SER A 104 -0.22 1.89 15.38
N ARG A 105 0.40 3.03 15.05
CA ARG A 105 -0.29 4.20 14.50
C ARG A 105 -0.94 3.89 13.16
N ASN A 106 -0.23 3.19 12.28
CA ASN A 106 -0.78 2.77 11.00
C ASN A 106 -1.99 1.83 11.18
N GLN A 107 -1.93 0.88 12.12
CA GLN A 107 -3.05 -0.01 12.44
C GLN A 107 -4.27 0.76 12.97
N LEU A 108 -4.05 1.77 13.82
CA LEU A 108 -5.10 2.68 14.30
C LEU A 108 -5.73 3.48 13.16
N LEU A 109 -4.93 4.06 12.26
CA LEU A 109 -5.42 4.84 11.12
C LEU A 109 -6.19 3.97 10.10
N LEU A 110 -5.75 2.74 9.87
CA LEU A 110 -6.52 1.76 9.09
C LEU A 110 -7.87 1.50 9.75
N ALA A 111 -7.91 1.28 11.08
CA ALA A 111 -9.16 1.07 11.81
C ALA A 111 -10.10 2.29 11.74
N MET A 112 -9.58 3.52 11.79
CA MET A 112 -10.37 4.73 11.58
C MET A 112 -11.00 4.79 10.18
N ALA A 113 -10.32 4.25 9.17
CA ALA A 113 -10.85 4.07 7.82
C ALA A 113 -11.69 2.77 7.66
N ARG A 114 -12.06 2.11 8.77
CA ARG A 114 -12.79 0.82 8.82
C ARG A 114 -12.08 -0.32 8.09
N HIS A 115 -10.77 -0.24 7.93
CA HIS A 115 -9.97 -1.30 7.34
C HIS A 115 -9.38 -2.18 8.44
N ARG A 116 -9.23 -3.47 8.15
CA ARG A 116 -8.58 -4.45 9.02
C ARG A 116 -7.14 -4.66 8.57
N GLY A 117 -6.18 -4.39 9.45
CA GLY A 117 -4.77 -4.69 9.21
C GLY A 117 -4.53 -6.20 9.10
N PHE A 118 -3.72 -6.64 8.14
CA PHE A 118 -3.45 -8.07 7.92
C PHE A 118 -2.06 -8.36 7.32
N ALA A 119 -1.73 -9.65 7.25
CA ALA A 119 -0.59 -10.17 6.48
C ALA A 119 -0.97 -11.42 5.68
N PHE A 120 -0.25 -11.66 4.59
CA PHE A 120 -0.24 -12.95 3.89
C PHE A 120 0.78 -13.89 4.53
N ASP A 121 0.47 -15.18 4.58
CA ASP A 121 1.35 -16.24 5.11
C ASP A 121 2.69 -16.40 4.38
N ILE A 122 2.71 -16.17 3.06
CA ILE A 122 3.92 -16.35 2.23
C ILE A 122 4.77 -15.08 2.07
N ASP A 123 4.25 -13.93 2.49
CA ASP A 123 4.87 -12.61 2.38
C ASP A 123 5.38 -12.14 3.74
N ASN A 124 6.62 -11.62 3.78
CA ASN A 124 7.20 -11.03 4.99
C ASN A 124 7.07 -11.93 6.23
N GLU A 125 7.20 -13.25 6.06
CA GLU A 125 7.07 -14.27 7.11
C GLU A 125 5.73 -14.20 7.88
N GLY A 126 4.65 -13.77 7.23
CA GLY A 126 3.34 -13.64 7.88
C GLY A 126 3.22 -12.44 8.82
N LYS A 127 4.21 -11.54 8.85
CA LYS A 127 4.20 -10.35 9.72
C LYS A 127 3.41 -9.20 9.10
N GLN A 128 2.60 -8.52 9.90
CA GLN A 128 1.90 -7.30 9.51
C GLN A 128 2.85 -6.12 9.29
N ILE A 129 3.87 -5.97 10.14
CA ILE A 129 4.85 -4.89 10.06
C ILE A 129 5.83 -5.15 8.93
N ARG A 130 5.80 -4.29 7.90
CA ARG A 130 6.72 -4.36 6.75
C ARG A 130 7.60 -3.12 6.72
N LEU A 131 8.90 -3.32 6.55
CA LEU A 131 9.84 -2.22 6.37
C LEU A 131 10.12 -2.02 4.88
N VAL A 132 10.22 -0.77 4.45
CA VAL A 132 10.52 -0.39 3.06
C VAL A 132 11.70 0.57 3.10
N GLY A 133 12.84 0.12 2.60
CA GLY A 133 14.10 0.86 2.63
C GLY A 133 15.10 0.27 1.65
N ASN A 134 16.18 0.98 1.35
CA ASN A 134 17.22 0.43 0.48
C ASN A 134 18.18 -0.43 1.30
N PHE A 135 17.92 -1.74 1.35
CA PHE A 135 18.76 -2.74 2.00
C PHE A 135 19.58 -3.57 1.00
N LYS A 136 19.12 -3.66 -0.26
CA LYS A 136 19.71 -4.48 -1.33
C LYS A 136 20.62 -3.69 -2.28
N GLY A 137 20.67 -2.36 -2.19
CA GLY A 137 21.42 -1.51 -3.13
C GLY A 137 20.63 -1.06 -4.35
N GLY A 138 21.30 -0.42 -5.32
CA GLY A 138 20.69 0.11 -6.54
C GLY A 138 20.10 1.53 -6.43
N GLY A 139 20.39 2.22 -5.33
CA GLY A 139 20.08 3.65 -5.14
C GLY A 139 20.94 4.57 -6.01
N TRP A 140 20.75 5.88 -5.88
CA TRP A 140 21.63 6.88 -6.52
C TRP A 140 23.04 6.88 -5.92
N VAL A 141 23.11 6.64 -4.61
CA VAL A 141 24.37 6.45 -3.88
C VAL A 141 24.49 4.96 -3.57
N PRO A 142 25.50 4.26 -4.08
CA PRO A 142 25.74 2.86 -3.73
C PRO A 142 26.05 2.71 -2.24
N HIS A 143 25.74 1.55 -1.66
CA HIS A 143 26.30 1.21 -0.34
C HIS A 143 27.81 0.99 -0.45
N PHE A 144 28.53 1.18 0.66
CA PHE A 144 29.99 0.99 0.68
C PHE A 144 30.39 -0.47 0.35
N ASP A 145 29.53 -1.41 0.69
CA ASP A 145 29.66 -2.85 0.48
C ASP A 145 28.88 -3.35 -0.75
N GLU A 146 28.30 -2.46 -1.56
CA GLU A 146 27.54 -2.84 -2.76
C GLU A 146 28.47 -3.35 -3.86
N PRO A 147 28.32 -4.61 -4.32
CA PRO A 147 29.14 -5.13 -5.40
C PRO A 147 28.82 -4.41 -6.72
N PRO A 148 29.81 -4.00 -7.54
CA PRO A 148 29.58 -3.24 -8.77
C PRO A 148 28.74 -3.95 -9.85
N SER A 149 28.54 -5.26 -9.74
CA SER A 149 27.98 -6.10 -10.81
C SER A 149 26.84 -7.01 -10.36
N THR A 150 26.21 -6.75 -9.21
CA THR A 150 25.06 -7.56 -8.77
C THR A 150 23.79 -7.07 -9.44
N GLU A 151 23.06 -7.99 -10.10
CA GLU A 151 21.68 -7.69 -10.51
C GLU A 151 20.83 -7.49 -9.25
N VAL A 152 20.44 -6.25 -9.00
CA VAL A 152 19.56 -5.91 -7.88
C VAL A 152 18.12 -6.18 -8.28
N GLU A 153 17.45 -7.00 -7.50
CA GLU A 153 16.03 -7.34 -7.66
C GLU A 153 15.13 -6.11 -7.46
N VAL A 154 14.17 -5.91 -8.37
CA VAL A 154 13.17 -4.84 -8.30
C VAL A 154 12.15 -5.13 -7.18
N SER A 155 12.39 -4.55 -6.00
CA SER A 155 11.59 -4.79 -4.79
C SER A 155 11.49 -3.55 -3.87
N SER A 156 10.68 -3.66 -2.82
CA SER A 156 10.58 -2.65 -1.74
C SER A 156 11.87 -2.53 -0.91
N HIS A 157 12.79 -3.49 -1.02
CA HIS A 157 14.07 -3.50 -0.31
C HIS A 157 15.25 -3.00 -1.15
N ALA A 158 15.03 -2.64 -2.41
CA ALA A 158 16.06 -2.08 -3.30
C ALA A 158 16.00 -0.54 -3.34
N GLY A 159 17.02 0.08 -3.92
CA GLY A 159 17.05 1.50 -4.24
C GLY A 159 16.55 1.83 -5.65
N LEU A 160 16.22 0.82 -6.45
CA LEU A 160 15.75 0.99 -7.83
C LEU A 160 14.41 1.72 -7.93
N ARG A 161 14.17 2.34 -9.10
CA ARG A 161 12.87 2.92 -9.45
C ARG A 161 11.80 1.81 -9.44
N LEU A 162 10.66 2.10 -8.81
CA LEU A 162 9.47 1.26 -8.86
C LEU A 162 8.38 2.01 -9.61
N GLY A 163 8.08 1.54 -10.82
CA GLY A 163 7.01 2.04 -11.68
C GLY A 163 5.63 1.81 -11.08
N PRO A 164 4.58 2.33 -11.74
CA PRO A 164 3.21 2.23 -11.23
C PRO A 164 2.77 0.78 -11.09
N HIS A 165 2.31 0.43 -9.88
CA HIS A 165 1.76 -0.91 -9.60
C HIS A 165 0.71 -0.87 -8.49
N THR A 166 -0.12 -1.92 -8.45
CA THR A 166 -0.86 -2.35 -7.26
C THR A 166 -0.05 -3.34 -6.45
N GLU A 167 -0.35 -3.50 -5.17
CA GLU A 167 0.23 -4.58 -4.35
C GLU A 167 -0.36 -5.94 -4.75
N ALA A 168 0.50 -6.96 -4.75
CA ALA A 168 0.13 -8.35 -5.02
C ALA A 168 -0.76 -8.94 -3.91
N PRO A 169 -1.53 -10.01 -4.18
CA PRO A 169 -1.74 -10.68 -5.48
C PRO A 169 -2.46 -9.81 -6.51
N TYR A 170 -2.31 -10.09 -7.81
CA TYR A 170 -2.86 -9.23 -8.88
C TYR A 170 -4.20 -9.70 -9.44
N ASN A 171 -4.91 -10.56 -8.71
CA ASN A 171 -6.27 -10.95 -9.06
C ASN A 171 -7.23 -9.80 -8.75
N CYS A 172 -8.04 -9.40 -9.73
CA CYS A 172 -9.17 -8.50 -9.51
C CYS A 172 -10.26 -9.30 -8.80
N SER A 173 -10.25 -9.26 -7.46
CA SER A 173 -11.31 -9.79 -6.64
C SER A 173 -11.33 -9.10 -5.27
N THR A 174 -12.52 -9.04 -4.67
CA THR A 174 -12.75 -8.66 -3.28
C THR A 174 -13.08 -9.86 -2.40
N VAL A 175 -13.27 -11.05 -3.01
CA VAL A 175 -13.55 -12.30 -2.31
C VAL A 175 -12.51 -13.35 -2.68
N ALA A 176 -12.28 -14.31 -1.79
CA ALA A 176 -11.41 -15.42 -2.10
C ALA A 176 -11.91 -16.21 -3.32
N HIS A 177 -10.98 -16.60 -4.19
CA HIS A 177 -11.28 -17.32 -5.43
C HIS A 177 -10.15 -18.31 -5.73
N ASP A 178 -10.49 -19.52 -6.18
CA ASP A 178 -9.53 -20.60 -6.49
C ASP A 178 -8.47 -20.88 -5.41
N GLY A 179 -8.84 -20.73 -4.13
CA GLY A 179 -7.91 -20.95 -3.03
C GLY A 179 -6.97 -19.79 -2.73
N HIS A 180 -7.17 -18.62 -3.35
CA HIS A 180 -6.41 -17.40 -3.12
C HIS A 180 -7.25 -16.32 -2.45
N SER A 181 -6.65 -15.56 -1.53
CA SER A 181 -7.30 -14.40 -0.95
C SER A 181 -7.28 -13.21 -1.92
N PRO A 182 -8.19 -12.23 -1.77
CA PRO A 182 -8.15 -11.01 -2.56
C PRO A 182 -6.88 -10.21 -2.28
N ALA A 183 -6.45 -9.38 -3.23
CA ALA A 183 -5.38 -8.42 -3.00
C ALA A 183 -5.72 -7.44 -1.87
N PRO A 184 -4.72 -6.79 -1.22
CA PRO A 184 -4.97 -5.72 -0.27
C PRO A 184 -5.95 -4.70 -0.84
N SER A 185 -6.95 -4.28 -0.06
CA SER A 185 -7.85 -3.19 -0.46
C SER A 185 -7.15 -1.84 -0.37
N ALA A 186 -6.26 -1.71 0.61
CA ALA A 186 -5.42 -0.54 0.81
C ALA A 186 -4.04 -0.95 1.33
N LEU A 187 -3.09 -0.04 1.15
CA LEU A 187 -1.86 -0.02 1.92
C LEU A 187 -1.75 1.32 2.65
N ILE A 188 -1.04 1.32 3.77
CA ILE A 188 -0.67 2.53 4.51
C ILE A 188 0.84 2.62 4.64
N LEU A 189 1.37 3.83 4.46
CA LEU A 189 2.80 4.13 4.50
C LEU A 189 3.07 5.31 5.44
N THR A 190 4.06 5.15 6.32
CA THR A 190 4.58 6.21 7.18
C THR A 190 6.10 6.19 7.11
N ALA A 191 6.76 7.35 7.02
CA ALA A 191 8.21 7.37 7.12
C ALA A 191 8.66 7.34 8.58
N ARG A 192 9.64 6.50 8.89
CA ARG A 192 10.48 6.72 10.07
C ARG A 192 11.55 7.76 9.76
N TRP A 193 12.18 7.64 8.59
CA TRP A 193 13.15 8.60 8.07
C TRP A 193 12.95 8.80 6.58
N ASN A 194 13.07 10.05 6.12
CA ASN A 194 13.07 10.41 4.71
C ASN A 194 13.86 11.73 4.52
N PRO A 195 15.18 11.72 4.76
CA PRO A 195 15.98 12.94 4.87
C PRO A 195 16.11 13.75 3.58
N ALA A 196 15.90 13.11 2.42
CA ALA A 196 15.94 13.77 1.11
C ALA A 196 14.54 14.16 0.60
N ASP A 197 13.51 14.11 1.45
CA ASP A 197 12.13 14.44 1.10
C ASP A 197 11.61 13.71 -0.15
N GLU A 198 12.01 12.45 -0.31
CA GLU A 198 11.71 11.69 -1.51
C GLU A 198 10.22 11.32 -1.57
N PRO A 199 9.53 11.65 -2.68
CA PRO A 199 8.10 11.42 -2.79
C PRO A 199 7.79 9.94 -3.05
N THR A 200 6.69 9.48 -2.47
CA THR A 200 5.89 8.37 -3.00
C THR A 200 4.89 8.93 -4.00
N TYR A 201 4.75 8.29 -5.15
CA TYR A 201 3.83 8.68 -6.20
C TYR A 201 2.56 7.83 -6.14
N VAL A 202 1.40 8.48 -6.36
CA VAL A 202 0.12 7.80 -6.58
C VAL A 202 -0.46 8.24 -7.91
N PHE A 203 -0.97 7.28 -8.69
CA PHE A 203 -1.63 7.48 -9.96
C PHE A 203 -3.11 7.12 -9.79
N PRO A 204 -4.00 8.10 -9.57
CA PRO A 204 -5.44 7.87 -9.54
C PRO A 204 -5.93 7.32 -10.88
N LEU A 205 -6.78 6.30 -10.85
CA LEU A 205 -7.13 5.53 -12.05
C LEU A 205 -8.46 5.94 -12.69
N ARG A 206 -9.33 6.69 -12.00
CA ARG A 206 -10.67 7.00 -12.54
C ARG A 206 -10.57 7.80 -13.82
N ASP A 207 -9.80 8.90 -13.81
CA ASP A 207 -9.63 9.75 -14.98
C ASP A 207 -9.01 8.99 -16.16
N ILE A 208 -8.12 8.03 -15.88
CA ILE A 208 -7.54 7.16 -16.91
C ILE A 208 -8.61 6.25 -17.53
N ILE A 209 -9.40 5.56 -16.68
CA ILE A 209 -10.45 4.64 -17.13
C ILE A 209 -11.58 5.38 -17.87
N GLU A 210 -11.98 6.55 -17.39
CA GLU A 210 -13.00 7.39 -18.05
C GLU A 210 -12.54 7.85 -19.43
N ARG A 211 -11.25 8.20 -19.58
CA ARG A 211 -10.67 8.65 -20.86
C ARG A 211 -10.43 7.52 -21.87
N LEU A 212 -10.22 6.28 -21.42
CA LEU A 212 -10.12 5.12 -22.31
C LEU A 212 -11.40 4.91 -23.13
N GLY A 213 -12.56 5.28 -22.56
CA GLY A 213 -13.86 5.03 -23.16
C GLY A 213 -14.38 3.61 -22.89
N SER A 214 -15.69 3.44 -23.01
CA SER A 214 -16.40 2.27 -22.49
C SER A 214 -15.97 0.94 -23.13
N LEU A 215 -15.63 0.92 -24.43
CA LEU A 215 -15.23 -0.31 -25.12
C LEU A 215 -13.84 -0.78 -24.68
N ASP A 216 -12.89 0.14 -24.49
CA ASP A 216 -11.55 -0.19 -24.07
C ASP A 216 -11.56 -0.61 -22.60
N ALA A 217 -12.29 0.12 -21.75
CA ALA A 217 -12.51 -0.28 -20.36
C ALA A 217 -13.15 -1.68 -20.26
N LEU A 218 -14.16 -1.99 -21.07
CA LEU A 218 -14.77 -3.32 -21.11
C LEU A 218 -13.78 -4.39 -21.59
N ALA A 219 -12.90 -4.07 -22.55
CA ALA A 219 -11.87 -5.01 -22.99
C ALA A 219 -10.88 -5.33 -21.87
N LEU A 220 -10.59 -4.39 -20.97
CA LEU A 220 -9.72 -4.63 -19.80
C LEU A 220 -10.36 -5.57 -18.75
N THR A 221 -11.66 -5.84 -18.84
CA THR A 221 -12.33 -6.80 -17.95
C THR A 221 -12.26 -8.24 -18.46
N SER A 222 -11.72 -8.49 -19.65
CA SER A 222 -11.59 -9.85 -20.17
C SER A 222 -10.46 -10.61 -19.48
N ALA A 223 -10.64 -11.93 -19.39
CA ALA A 223 -9.65 -12.91 -18.95
C ALA A 223 -8.55 -13.07 -20.01
N SER A 224 -7.73 -12.03 -20.20
CA SER A 224 -6.79 -11.93 -21.33
C SER A 224 -5.42 -11.39 -20.94
N PHE A 225 -5.15 -11.35 -19.63
CA PHE A 225 -3.89 -10.88 -19.08
C PHE A 225 -3.23 -11.98 -18.27
N ASN A 226 -1.92 -11.92 -18.21
CA ASN A 226 -1.09 -12.79 -17.39
C ASN A 226 -0.27 -11.93 -16.43
N PHE A 227 0.13 -12.48 -15.29
CA PHE A 227 1.14 -11.84 -14.46
C PHE A 227 2.16 -12.83 -13.93
N THR A 228 3.40 -12.38 -13.80
CA THR A 228 4.46 -13.14 -13.14
C THR A 228 4.36 -12.99 -11.63
N ARG A 229 4.78 -14.03 -10.90
CA ARG A 229 4.86 -14.05 -9.43
C ARG A 229 5.69 -12.88 -8.92
N SER A 230 5.41 -12.37 -7.71
CA SER A 230 6.31 -11.42 -7.03
C SER A 230 7.58 -12.11 -6.56
N ASP A 231 8.73 -11.45 -6.68
CA ASP A 231 10.03 -11.96 -6.20
C ASP A 231 10.17 -11.79 -4.68
N CYS A 232 9.33 -10.95 -4.06
CA CYS A 232 9.29 -10.77 -2.61
C CYS A 232 8.62 -11.93 -1.84
N PHE A 233 7.96 -12.86 -2.53
CA PHE A 233 7.36 -14.04 -1.88
C PHE A 233 8.42 -15.08 -1.57
N SER A 234 8.22 -15.81 -0.47
CA SER A 234 9.10 -16.90 -0.05
C SER A 234 9.40 -17.88 -1.20
N ASP A 235 10.63 -18.39 -1.29
CA ASP A 235 11.04 -19.28 -2.36
C ASP A 235 10.10 -20.49 -2.51
N GLY A 236 9.59 -20.69 -3.73
CA GLY A 236 8.64 -21.75 -4.07
C GLY A 236 7.17 -21.47 -3.71
N GLN A 237 6.84 -20.29 -3.17
CA GLN A 237 5.48 -19.91 -2.77
C GLN A 237 4.90 -18.79 -3.65
N GLY A 238 3.59 -18.85 -3.91
CA GLY A 238 2.84 -17.90 -4.75
C GLY A 238 2.79 -18.29 -6.23
N GLU A 239 1.63 -18.05 -6.87
CA GLU A 239 1.38 -18.45 -8.26
C GLU A 239 1.37 -17.27 -9.23
N ALA A 240 1.80 -17.53 -10.47
CA ALA A 240 1.59 -16.63 -11.59
C ALA A 240 0.13 -16.71 -12.04
N GLY A 241 -0.49 -15.57 -12.35
CA GLY A 241 -1.84 -15.55 -12.88
C GLY A 241 -1.83 -15.78 -14.39
N LYS A 242 -2.75 -16.61 -14.87
CA LYS A 242 -3.03 -16.78 -16.29
C LYS A 242 -4.48 -16.46 -16.59
N CYS A 243 -4.73 -15.83 -17.74
CA CYS A 243 -6.07 -15.47 -18.20
C CYS A 243 -6.88 -14.72 -17.12
N VAL A 244 -6.26 -13.72 -16.49
CA VAL A 244 -6.92 -12.89 -15.48
C VAL A 244 -7.49 -11.62 -16.12
N SER A 245 -8.42 -10.97 -15.41
CA SER A 245 -8.88 -9.63 -15.75
C SER A 245 -8.00 -8.57 -15.08
N MET A 246 -7.79 -7.46 -15.80
CA MET A 246 -7.05 -6.30 -15.28
C MET A 246 -7.97 -5.30 -14.57
N LEU A 247 -9.24 -5.24 -14.99
CA LEU A 247 -10.28 -4.37 -14.46
C LEU A 247 -11.52 -5.18 -14.10
N GLN A 248 -12.17 -4.84 -13.00
CA GLN A 248 -13.48 -5.36 -12.61
C GLN A 248 -14.37 -4.21 -12.17
N PHE A 249 -15.62 -4.18 -12.64
CA PHE A 249 -16.65 -3.28 -12.12
C PHE A 249 -17.39 -3.93 -10.95
N GLU A 250 -17.59 -3.16 -9.90
CA GLU A 250 -18.21 -3.60 -8.66
C GLU A 250 -19.71 -3.27 -8.65
N ALA A 251 -20.51 -4.09 -7.97
CA ALA A 251 -21.97 -3.92 -7.92
C ALA A 251 -22.44 -2.57 -7.34
N ASN A 252 -21.57 -1.89 -6.57
CA ASN A 252 -21.82 -0.56 -6.02
C ASN A 252 -21.51 0.59 -6.99
N GLY A 253 -21.27 0.30 -8.28
CA GLY A 253 -20.86 1.28 -9.29
C GLY A 253 -19.38 1.65 -9.23
N GLY A 254 -18.60 0.96 -8.40
CA GLY A 254 -17.15 1.08 -8.31
C GLY A 254 -16.40 0.25 -9.35
N PHE A 255 -15.07 0.23 -9.20
CA PHE A 255 -14.18 -0.64 -9.94
C PHE A 255 -12.97 -1.01 -9.08
N SER A 256 -12.35 -2.12 -9.42
CA SER A 256 -11.04 -2.56 -8.94
C SER A 256 -10.15 -2.80 -10.15
N LEU A 257 -8.95 -2.22 -10.15
CA LEU A 257 -7.93 -2.46 -11.17
C LEU A 257 -6.70 -3.10 -10.53
N ARG A 258 -6.05 -4.02 -11.25
CA ARG A 258 -4.78 -4.64 -10.87
C ARG A 258 -3.80 -4.50 -12.02
N TYR A 259 -2.63 -3.96 -11.74
CA TYR A 259 -1.60 -3.78 -12.75
C TYR A 259 -0.24 -3.69 -12.09
N ASN A 260 0.79 -4.14 -12.80
CA ASN A 260 2.17 -3.93 -12.42
C ASN A 260 2.99 -3.77 -13.70
N SER A 261 3.69 -2.63 -13.83
CA SER A 261 4.48 -2.27 -15.02
C SER A 261 5.58 -3.26 -15.40
N TYR A 262 5.93 -4.18 -14.50
CA TYR A 262 7.01 -5.16 -14.71
C TYR A 262 6.51 -6.59 -14.83
N ARG A 263 5.31 -6.86 -14.32
CA ARG A 263 4.81 -8.24 -14.15
C ARG A 263 3.57 -8.54 -14.97
N PHE A 264 2.80 -7.53 -15.36
CA PHE A 264 1.60 -7.73 -16.16
C PHE A 264 1.93 -7.82 -17.66
N SER A 265 1.32 -8.77 -18.35
CA SER A 265 1.46 -8.93 -19.80
C SER A 265 0.15 -9.38 -20.42
N LEU A 266 0.05 -9.21 -21.74
CA LEU A 266 -1.07 -9.72 -22.51
C LEU A 266 -0.93 -11.22 -22.74
N ASP A 267 -2.02 -11.97 -22.67
CA ASP A 267 -2.01 -13.37 -23.10
C ASP A 267 -1.80 -13.49 -24.62
N GLU A 268 -1.08 -14.53 -25.05
CA GLU A 268 -0.77 -14.73 -26.48
C GLU A 268 -2.03 -14.92 -27.34
N GLN A 269 -3.13 -15.40 -26.75
CA GLN A 269 -4.41 -15.62 -27.42
C GLN A 269 -5.37 -14.43 -27.27
N ALA A 270 -4.93 -13.32 -26.66
CA ALA A 270 -5.78 -12.17 -26.42
C ALA A 270 -6.28 -11.55 -27.75
N PRO A 271 -7.57 -11.20 -27.86
CA PRO A 271 -8.09 -10.50 -29.02
C PRO A 271 -7.36 -9.17 -29.29
N SER A 272 -7.27 -8.78 -30.56
CA SER A 272 -6.64 -7.51 -30.97
C SER A 272 -7.29 -6.28 -30.34
N THR A 273 -8.58 -6.37 -29.99
CA THR A 273 -9.30 -5.33 -29.25
C THR A 273 -8.75 -5.14 -27.83
N VAL A 274 -8.41 -6.22 -27.14
CA VAL A 274 -7.79 -6.19 -25.80
C VAL A 274 -6.37 -5.66 -25.90
N ALA A 275 -5.59 -6.13 -26.89
CA ALA A 275 -4.24 -5.61 -27.13
C ALA A 275 -4.22 -4.09 -27.33
N ARG A 276 -5.17 -3.57 -28.13
CA ARG A 276 -5.33 -2.12 -28.34
C ARG A 276 -5.71 -1.39 -27.05
N ALA A 277 -6.65 -1.93 -26.27
CA ALA A 277 -7.08 -1.33 -25.01
C ALA A 277 -5.94 -1.29 -23.98
N PHE A 278 -5.14 -2.37 -23.91
CA PHE A 278 -3.99 -2.45 -23.03
C PHE A 278 -2.91 -1.42 -23.41
N ALA A 279 -2.53 -1.34 -24.69
CA ALA A 279 -1.58 -0.33 -25.16
C ALA A 279 -2.10 1.10 -24.96
N ALA A 280 -3.41 1.33 -25.09
CA ALA A 280 -4.02 2.62 -24.79
C ALA A 280 -3.94 2.95 -23.29
N PHE A 281 -4.19 1.98 -22.41
CA PHE A 281 -4.04 2.13 -20.96
C PHE A 281 -2.60 2.49 -20.58
N GLU A 282 -1.62 1.74 -21.07
CA GLU A 282 -0.20 1.99 -20.77
C GLU A 282 0.22 3.38 -21.25
N LYS A 283 -0.17 3.78 -22.48
CA LYS A 283 0.10 5.11 -23.00
C LYS A 283 -0.53 6.22 -22.14
N MET A 284 -1.76 6.03 -21.66
CA MET A 284 -2.40 7.00 -20.79
C MET A 284 -1.70 7.09 -19.44
N LEU A 285 -1.32 5.96 -18.87
CA LEU A 285 -0.59 5.87 -17.61
C LEU A 285 0.79 6.54 -17.70
N ASP A 286 1.55 6.31 -18.78
CA ASP A 286 2.84 6.96 -19.04
C ASP A 286 2.73 8.49 -19.16
N SER A 287 1.58 8.97 -19.64
CA SER A 287 1.30 10.40 -19.77
C SER A 287 0.64 11.03 -18.53
N ALA A 288 0.26 10.22 -17.53
CA ALA A 288 -0.44 10.70 -16.35
C ALA A 288 0.52 11.41 -15.41
N GLU A 289 0.09 12.54 -14.85
CA GLU A 289 0.86 13.23 -13.82
C GLU A 289 0.54 12.62 -12.44
N PRO A 290 1.49 11.93 -11.79
CA PRO A 290 1.24 11.36 -10.48
C PRO A 290 1.11 12.43 -9.41
N GLN A 291 0.29 12.11 -8.42
CA GLN A 291 0.19 12.87 -7.17
C GLN A 291 1.39 12.52 -6.29
N LYS A 292 2.10 13.54 -5.80
CA LYS A 292 3.36 13.39 -5.05
C LYS A 292 3.10 13.53 -3.55
N PHE A 293 3.62 12.58 -2.77
CA PHE A 293 3.48 12.57 -1.33
C PHE A 293 4.83 12.38 -0.65
N VAL A 294 5.31 13.42 0.05
CA VAL A 294 6.51 13.33 0.88
C VAL A 294 6.11 12.81 2.25
N LEU A 295 6.57 11.62 2.58
CA LEU A 295 6.28 10.98 3.86
C LEU A 295 7.31 11.42 4.90
N GLN A 296 6.82 11.79 6.09
CA GLN A 296 7.62 12.13 7.26
C GLN A 296 7.01 11.49 8.53
N PRO A 297 7.72 11.45 9.66
CA PRO A 297 7.21 10.84 10.89
C PRO A 297 5.90 11.41 11.42
N ASP A 298 5.53 12.62 11.03
CA ASP A 298 4.31 13.32 11.45
C ASP A 298 3.09 13.06 10.55
N ASN A 299 3.25 12.22 9.51
CA ASN A 299 2.19 11.94 8.55
C ASN A 299 2.16 10.46 8.13
N ALA A 300 1.03 10.08 7.52
CA ALA A 300 0.80 8.74 6.99
C ALA A 300 -0.07 8.84 5.74
N LEU A 301 0.25 8.03 4.73
CA LEU A 301 -0.49 7.97 3.47
C LEU A 301 -1.23 6.64 3.36
N LEU A 302 -2.55 6.69 3.30
CA LEU A 302 -3.37 5.57 2.85
C LEU A 302 -3.53 5.63 1.34
N ILE A 303 -3.30 4.50 0.67
CA ILE A 303 -3.47 4.33 -0.78
C ILE A 303 -4.53 3.25 -0.98
N ASN A 304 -5.59 3.57 -1.71
CA ASN A 304 -6.61 2.59 -2.08
C ASN A 304 -6.09 1.78 -3.26
N ASN A 305 -5.70 0.54 -3.00
CA ASN A 305 -5.04 -0.34 -3.95
C ASN A 305 -5.97 -0.82 -5.08
N CYS A 306 -7.28 -0.60 -4.96
CA CYS A 306 -8.25 -0.83 -6.04
C CYS A 306 -8.43 0.40 -6.96
N ARG A 307 -8.06 1.60 -6.50
CA ARG A 307 -8.39 2.88 -7.15
C ARG A 307 -7.18 3.68 -7.62
N GLY A 308 -5.99 3.27 -7.22
CA GLY A 308 -4.76 3.95 -7.58
C GLY A 308 -3.62 2.96 -7.72
N LEU A 309 -2.68 3.29 -8.61
CA LEU A 309 -1.37 2.69 -8.63
C LEU A 309 -0.43 3.52 -7.77
N HIS A 310 0.65 2.93 -7.29
CA HIS A 310 1.69 3.65 -6.58
C HIS A 310 3.07 3.26 -7.10
N GLY A 311 4.04 4.12 -6.80
CA GLY A 311 5.42 3.93 -7.22
C GLY A 311 6.36 4.91 -6.54
N ARG A 312 7.64 4.83 -6.90
CA ARG A 312 8.69 5.74 -6.45
C ARG A 312 9.78 5.85 -7.51
N ASP A 313 10.52 6.95 -7.46
CA ASP A 313 11.78 7.05 -8.20
C ASP A 313 12.88 6.24 -7.52
N ARG A 314 14.06 6.22 -8.16
CA ARG A 314 15.28 5.66 -7.57
C ARG A 314 15.61 6.41 -6.28
N VAL A 315 15.92 5.65 -5.23
CA VAL A 315 16.22 6.17 -3.89
C VAL A 315 17.44 7.09 -3.94
N GLN A 316 17.27 8.30 -3.44
CA GLN A 316 18.32 9.32 -3.37
C GLN A 316 19.16 9.17 -2.11
N ASP A 317 18.51 8.87 -0.97
CA ASP A 317 19.17 8.68 0.31
C ASP A 317 18.87 7.30 0.88
N ASN A 318 19.92 6.48 1.05
CA ASN A 318 19.79 5.11 1.56
C ASN A 318 19.24 5.03 2.97
N ARG A 319 19.07 6.14 3.67
CA ARG A 319 18.46 6.23 5.00
C ARG A 319 16.94 6.40 4.95
N ARG A 320 16.34 6.48 3.76
CA ARG A 320 14.89 6.46 3.60
C ARG A 320 14.32 5.13 4.07
N LEU A 321 13.48 5.20 5.11
CA LEU A 321 12.84 4.05 5.74
C LEU A 321 11.37 4.35 6.00
N LEU A 322 10.50 3.51 5.43
CA LEU A 322 9.06 3.54 5.67
C LEU A 322 8.59 2.29 6.41
N VAL A 323 7.52 2.45 7.17
CA VAL A 323 6.73 1.37 7.76
C VAL A 323 5.45 1.24 6.94
N ARG A 324 5.22 0.03 6.41
CA ARG A 324 4.07 -0.33 5.56
C ARG A 324 3.19 -1.36 6.26
N GLN A 325 1.88 -1.25 6.09
CA GLN A 325 0.91 -2.30 6.42
C GLN A 325 -0.15 -2.41 5.34
N PHE A 326 -0.79 -3.58 5.24
CA PHE A 326 -1.92 -3.83 4.35
C PHE A 326 -3.24 -3.76 5.12
N GLY A 327 -4.28 -3.30 4.43
CA GLY A 327 -5.63 -3.18 4.97
C GLY A 327 -6.66 -3.82 4.05
N TYR A 328 -7.56 -4.61 4.64
CA TYR A 328 -8.78 -5.06 3.97
C TYR A 328 -9.95 -4.16 4.30
N ALA A 329 -10.66 -3.70 3.27
CA ALA A 329 -11.93 -3.02 3.41
C ALA A 329 -13.00 -3.98 4.00
N PRO A 330 -14.11 -3.48 4.57
CA PRO A 330 -15.15 -4.31 5.15
C PRO A 330 -15.77 -5.34 4.19
N CYS A 331 -15.78 -5.04 2.89
CA CYS A 331 -16.30 -5.94 1.86
C CYS A 331 -15.34 -7.07 1.49
N ALA A 332 -14.08 -7.02 1.91
CA ALA A 332 -13.10 -8.03 1.53
C ALA A 332 -13.28 -9.32 2.35
N VAL A 333 -13.37 -10.45 1.65
CA VAL A 333 -13.58 -11.79 2.23
C VAL A 333 -12.39 -12.70 1.91
N PRO A 334 -11.31 -12.66 2.71
CA PRO A 334 -10.13 -13.50 2.50
C PRO A 334 -10.28 -14.90 3.12
N ILE A 335 -9.36 -15.80 2.78
CA ILE A 335 -9.20 -17.10 3.44
C ILE A 335 -8.35 -16.89 4.70
N VAL A 336 -9.01 -16.91 5.85
CA VAL A 336 -8.38 -16.60 7.14
C VAL A 336 -7.68 -17.84 7.71
N LEU A 337 -6.39 -17.71 8.01
CA LEU A 337 -5.57 -18.73 8.68
C LEU A 337 -5.49 -18.47 10.20
N SER A 338 -5.37 -17.20 10.60
CA SER A 338 -5.45 -16.74 11.98
C SER A 338 -6.22 -15.42 12.03
N ASN A 339 -7.03 -15.22 13.08
CA ASN A 339 -7.86 -14.02 13.21
C ASN A 339 -7.15 -12.87 13.95
N ASP A 340 -6.12 -13.14 14.75
CA ASP A 340 -5.52 -12.16 15.66
C ASP A 340 -4.08 -12.55 16.07
N PRO A 341 -3.02 -11.96 15.46
CA PRO A 341 -3.10 -11.02 14.33
C PRO A 341 -3.74 -11.68 13.09
N LEU A 342 -4.43 -10.88 12.26
CA LEU A 342 -5.08 -11.36 11.06
C LEU A 342 -4.03 -11.83 10.03
N LEU A 343 -3.97 -13.14 9.82
CA LEU A 343 -3.13 -13.81 8.85
C LEU A 343 -4.03 -14.53 7.85
N VAL A 344 -3.76 -14.32 6.56
CA VAL A 344 -4.57 -14.89 5.48
C VAL A 344 -3.69 -15.65 4.50
N GLN A 345 -4.27 -16.63 3.82
CA GLN A 345 -3.60 -17.36 2.75
C GLN A 345 -3.48 -16.46 1.52
N ALA A 346 -2.31 -16.37 0.89
CA ALA A 346 -2.13 -15.57 -0.34
C ALA A 346 -2.94 -16.05 -1.55
#